data_AF-A0A511RII7-F1
#
_entry.id   AF-A0A511RII7-F1
#
_cell.length_a   1.000
_cell.length_b   1.000
_cell.length_c   1.000
_cell.angle_alpha   90.00
_cell.angle_beta   90.00
_cell.angle_gamma   90.00
#
_symmetry.space_group_name_H-M   'P 1'
#
loop_
_entity.id
_entity.type
_entity.pdbx_description
1 polymer ?
#
loop_
_entity_poly.entity_id
_entity_poly.type
_entity_poly.pdbx_seq_one_letter_code
_entity_poly.pdbx_strand_id
1 'polypeptide(L)'
;MRALASLVLLLSALAWASPGWMRWAAHDDEGFTRFVFELPVGTAYATERSGALVRVTLGLSVKAPETLRPGDAAVERVELQPSAEGAEVRLYLRPGATAKKPFVLEGPEGRFRLVIDVLQPEAGRAAPPPKPKPPAPVVVIDPGHGGPDPGTVGYVKEKVVTLDIALRVKKILEARGIEVVLTRDGDYDLAPKSVKDFDERKLLDLNQRAKMTNGNRNLFVSIHVNSAERPARGIEVYYLGKTLDPRTLALAIAENGGGELGEKLTQKAESTAEAALADLIAQGNLQFSARLADDILEQLIARTGTKNRGVHSAPFYVLRYARIPAVLVEVGFANHPTEGRLLARADYRQKLAEGIAAGILEMLGNGAYAAAGR
;
A
#
# COMPACT_ATOMS: atom_id res chain seq x y z
N MET A 1 -6.41 15.63 -7.75
CA MET A 1 -7.59 16.15 -7.03
C MET A 1 -7.21 16.30 -5.56
N ARG A 2 -7.38 17.51 -5.01
CA ARG A 2 -7.03 17.86 -3.64
C ARG A 2 -7.82 16.97 -2.68
N ALA A 3 -7.15 16.34 -1.73
CA ALA A 3 -7.80 15.60 -0.66
C ALA A 3 -8.66 16.58 0.16
N LEU A 4 -9.99 16.47 0.04
CA LEU A 4 -10.90 16.99 1.04
C LEU A 4 -10.69 16.16 2.31
N ALA A 5 -9.86 16.66 3.21
CA ALA A 5 -9.92 16.25 4.61
C ALA A 5 -11.18 16.86 5.21
N SER A 6 -12.31 16.18 5.04
CA SER A 6 -13.52 16.47 5.79
C SER A 6 -13.28 16.09 7.25
N LEU A 7 -12.68 17.00 8.02
CA LEU A 7 -12.56 16.90 9.46
C LEU A 7 -13.96 17.10 10.07
N VAL A 8 -14.73 16.02 10.15
CA VAL A 8 -15.96 15.97 10.94
C VAL A 8 -15.55 16.15 12.41
N LEU A 9 -15.78 17.34 12.95
CA LEU A 9 -15.64 17.62 14.37
C LEU A 9 -16.74 16.84 15.11
N LEU A 10 -16.36 15.73 15.74
CA LEU A 10 -17.15 15.09 16.78
C LEU A 10 -17.43 16.11 17.89
N LEU A 11 -18.71 16.39 18.11
CA LEU A 11 -19.24 17.07 19.29
C LEU A 11 -19.02 16.17 20.51
N SER A 12 -17.83 16.20 21.11
CA SER A 12 -17.65 15.77 22.49
C SER A 12 -18.16 16.87 23.42
N ALA A 13 -18.99 16.48 24.40
CA ALA A 13 -19.78 17.35 25.27
C ALA A 13 -18.99 18.55 25.82
N LEU A 14 -19.34 19.76 25.37
CA LEU A 14 -18.84 21.01 25.95
C LEU A 14 -19.65 21.39 27.20
N ALA A 15 -18.94 21.82 28.24
CA ALA A 15 -19.49 22.56 29.35
C ALA A 15 -20.08 23.90 28.87
N TRP A 16 -21.31 24.20 29.28
CA TRP A 16 -22.05 25.41 28.91
C TRP A 16 -21.60 26.58 29.78
N ALA A 17 -20.56 27.32 29.37
CA ALA A 17 -20.14 28.52 30.09
C ALA A 17 -19.51 29.59 29.18
N SER A 18 -19.87 29.66 27.89
CA SER A 18 -19.27 30.63 26.97
C SER A 18 -20.31 31.47 26.22
N PRO A 19 -19.97 32.72 25.80
CA PRO A 19 -20.77 33.46 24.85
C PRO A 19 -21.01 32.61 23.59
N GLY A 20 -22.23 32.59 23.05
CA GLY A 20 -22.58 31.67 21.94
C GLY A 20 -21.71 31.76 20.68
N TRP A 21 -20.93 32.84 20.53
CA TRP A 21 -19.99 33.11 19.43
C TRP A 21 -18.54 32.65 19.72
N MET A 22 -18.21 32.23 20.94
CA MET A 22 -16.88 31.69 21.30
C MET A 22 -17.06 30.35 21.99
N ARG A 23 -16.33 29.32 21.55
CA ARG A 23 -16.34 27.98 22.16
C ARG A 23 -14.93 27.44 22.24
N TRP A 24 -14.67 26.54 23.17
CA TRP A 24 -13.40 25.82 23.24
C TRP A 24 -13.60 24.34 23.55
N ALA A 25 -12.73 23.50 22.99
CA ALA A 25 -12.69 22.08 23.30
C ALA A 25 -11.24 21.66 23.59
N ALA A 26 -11.06 20.93 24.68
CA ALA A 26 -9.81 20.23 24.96
C ALA A 26 -9.77 18.94 24.13
N HIS A 27 -8.73 18.77 23.33
CA HIS A 27 -8.40 17.55 22.61
C HIS A 27 -7.21 16.90 23.29
N ASP A 28 -7.42 16.34 24.49
CA ASP A 28 -6.33 15.84 25.34
C ASP A 28 -5.51 14.74 24.66
N ASP A 29 -6.15 13.85 23.89
CA ASP A 29 -5.47 12.80 23.11
C ASP A 29 -4.55 13.36 22.02
N GLU A 30 -4.92 14.51 21.44
CA GLU A 30 -4.11 15.21 20.43
C GLU A 30 -3.22 16.31 21.07
N GLY A 31 -3.39 16.52 22.38
CA GLY A 31 -2.76 17.46 23.30
C GLY A 31 -2.80 18.93 22.87
N PHE A 32 -3.97 19.43 22.50
CA PHE A 32 -4.21 20.86 22.34
C PHE A 32 -5.61 21.25 22.79
N THR A 33 -5.80 22.53 23.10
CA THR A 33 -7.12 23.14 23.28
C THR A 33 -7.42 24.02 22.08
N ARG A 34 -8.56 23.78 21.44
CA ARG A 34 -9.01 24.58 20.28
C ARG A 34 -10.04 25.59 20.72
N PHE A 35 -9.77 26.87 20.45
CA PHE A 35 -10.73 27.97 20.53
C PHE A 35 -11.31 28.23 19.14
N VAL A 36 -12.64 28.31 19.07
CA VAL A 36 -13.38 28.64 17.85
C VAL A 36 -14.23 29.87 18.12
N PHE A 37 -14.01 30.92 17.34
CA PHE A 37 -14.82 32.12 17.32
C PHE A 37 -15.69 32.09 16.06
N GLU A 38 -16.99 31.93 16.21
CA GLU A 38 -17.95 31.93 15.11
C GLU A 38 -18.55 33.33 14.94
N LEU A 39 -18.06 34.04 13.92
CA LEU A 39 -18.24 35.49 13.74
C LEU A 39 -19.02 35.79 12.45
N PRO A 40 -19.85 36.84 12.40
CA PRO A 40 -20.47 37.30 11.15
C PRO A 40 -19.43 37.61 10.07
N VAL A 41 -19.73 37.30 8.81
CA VAL A 41 -18.87 37.71 7.69
C VAL A 41 -18.70 39.23 7.69
N GLY A 42 -17.44 39.67 7.55
CA GLY A 42 -17.07 41.08 7.61
C GLY A 42 -16.65 41.59 9.00
N THR A 43 -16.78 40.78 10.06
CA THR A 43 -16.21 41.14 11.37
C THR A 43 -14.68 41.28 11.27
N ALA A 44 -14.17 42.49 11.52
CA ALA A 44 -12.75 42.75 11.62
C ALA A 44 -12.16 42.00 12.82
N TYR A 45 -10.97 41.42 12.66
CA TYR A 45 -10.26 40.78 13.76
C TYR A 45 -8.74 40.98 13.63
N ALA A 46 -8.05 40.97 14.76
CA ALA A 46 -6.61 40.96 14.85
C ALA A 46 -6.16 39.99 15.95
N THR A 47 -5.03 39.33 15.74
CA THR A 47 -4.46 38.40 16.73
C THR A 47 -3.02 38.76 17.01
N GLU A 48 -2.67 38.92 18.28
CA GLU A 48 -1.32 39.22 18.74
C GLU A 48 -0.89 38.20 19.79
N ARG A 49 0.38 37.81 19.78
CA ARG A 49 0.97 36.96 20.82
C ARG A 49 2.13 37.68 21.49
N SER A 50 2.10 37.72 22.82
CA SER A 50 3.19 38.22 23.64
C SER A 50 3.46 37.22 24.77
N GLY A 51 4.52 36.43 24.63
CA GLY A 51 4.87 35.37 25.59
C GLY A 51 3.74 34.36 25.79
N ALA A 52 3.22 34.32 27.03
CA ALA A 52 2.13 33.45 27.47
C ALA A 52 0.73 34.08 27.29
N LEU A 53 0.61 35.20 26.58
CA LEU A 53 -0.67 35.85 26.30
C LEU A 53 -0.95 35.82 24.80
N VAL A 54 -2.16 35.38 24.43
CA VAL A 54 -2.73 35.59 23.10
C VAL A 54 -3.87 36.59 23.23
N ARG A 55 -3.80 37.67 22.46
CA ARG A 55 -4.83 38.70 22.37
C ARG A 55 -5.55 38.56 21.04
N VAL A 56 -6.88 38.57 21.07
CA VAL A 56 -7.75 38.60 19.90
C VAL A 56 -8.65 39.82 20.01
N THR A 57 -8.44 40.81 19.14
CA THR A 57 -9.34 41.97 19.02
C THR A 57 -10.39 41.66 17.98
N LEU A 58 -11.65 41.92 18.30
CA LEU A 58 -12.81 41.63 17.46
C LEU A 58 -13.67 42.89 17.32
N GLY A 59 -14.08 43.19 16.08
CA GLY A 59 -15.07 44.22 15.75
C GLY A 59 -16.50 43.81 16.15
N LEU A 60 -16.68 43.32 17.38
CA LEU A 60 -17.93 42.82 17.94
C LEU A 60 -18.14 43.45 19.32
N SER A 61 -19.35 43.94 19.60
CA SER A 61 -19.68 44.49 20.92
C SER A 61 -19.97 43.38 21.94
N VAL A 62 -19.43 43.52 23.15
CA VAL A 62 -19.69 42.63 24.30
C VAL A 62 -20.24 43.41 25.48
N LYS A 63 -21.19 42.82 26.22
CA LYS A 63 -22.00 43.53 27.21
C LYS A 63 -21.27 43.87 28.50
N ALA A 64 -20.45 42.94 29.00
CA ALA A 64 -19.71 43.11 30.25
C ALA A 64 -18.41 42.30 30.18
N PRO A 65 -17.38 42.69 30.95
CA PRO A 65 -16.20 41.86 31.13
C PRO A 65 -16.56 40.50 31.73
N GLU A 66 -15.90 39.45 31.27
CA GLU A 66 -16.12 38.08 31.73
C GLU A 66 -14.78 37.36 31.87
N THR A 67 -14.63 36.51 32.89
CA THR A 67 -13.46 35.64 33.04
C THR A 67 -13.91 34.18 33.03
N LEU A 68 -13.42 33.44 32.05
CA LEU A 68 -13.71 32.02 31.86
C LEU A 68 -12.49 31.19 32.23
N ARG A 69 -12.73 30.01 32.80
CA ARG A 69 -11.67 29.03 33.12
C ARG A 69 -11.95 27.77 32.32
N PRO A 70 -11.23 27.54 31.22
CA PRO A 70 -11.43 26.36 30.38
C PRO A 70 -11.30 25.03 31.11
N GLY A 71 -10.52 25.00 32.20
CA GLY A 71 -10.29 23.79 32.99
C GLY A 71 -9.26 22.84 32.37
N ASP A 72 -8.55 23.26 31.31
CA ASP A 72 -7.63 22.42 30.57
C ASP A 72 -6.13 22.70 30.87
N ALA A 73 -5.27 21.87 30.28
CA ALA A 73 -3.82 21.87 30.49
C ALA A 73 -3.05 22.90 29.64
N ALA A 74 -3.69 23.58 28.69
CA ALA A 74 -3.05 24.56 27.81
C ALA A 74 -3.38 26.02 28.20
N VAL A 75 -4.62 26.30 28.61
CA VAL A 75 -5.11 27.66 28.90
C VAL A 75 -5.55 27.76 30.36
N GLU A 76 -4.93 28.67 31.10
CA GLU A 76 -5.22 28.90 32.50
C GLU A 76 -6.59 29.59 32.67
N ARG A 77 -6.83 30.62 31.85
CA ARG A 77 -8.02 31.46 31.89
C ARG A 77 -8.16 32.27 30.61
N VAL A 78 -9.39 32.69 30.34
CA VAL A 78 -9.76 33.59 29.25
C VAL A 78 -10.43 34.81 29.84
N GLU A 79 -9.94 36.00 29.49
CA GLU A 79 -10.63 37.26 29.80
C GLU A 79 -11.29 37.79 28.54
N LEU A 80 -12.55 38.17 28.66
CA LEU A 80 -13.28 38.97 27.69
C LEU A 80 -13.47 40.37 28.26
N GLN A 81 -13.21 41.39 27.46
CA GLN A 81 -13.46 42.77 27.86
C GLN A 81 -13.90 43.64 26.67
N PRO A 82 -14.76 44.65 26.91
CA PRO A 82 -15.00 45.69 25.92
C PRO A 82 -13.70 46.44 25.59
N SER A 83 -13.55 46.84 24.33
CA SER A 83 -12.46 47.70 23.88
C SER A 83 -13.01 48.83 22.99
N ALA A 84 -12.20 49.85 22.71
CA ALA A 84 -12.59 50.94 21.79
C ALA A 84 -12.95 50.42 20.38
N GLU A 85 -12.40 49.28 19.97
CA GLU A 85 -12.59 48.65 18.66
C GLU A 85 -13.63 47.52 18.67
N GLY A 86 -14.29 47.28 19.81
CA GLY A 86 -15.29 46.22 19.98
C GLY A 86 -15.01 45.38 21.23
N ALA A 87 -14.45 44.19 21.05
CA ALA A 87 -14.14 43.24 22.11
C ALA A 87 -12.68 42.79 22.05
N GLU A 88 -12.09 42.57 23.21
CA GLU A 88 -10.77 41.95 23.33
C GLU A 88 -10.89 40.65 24.12
N VAL A 89 -10.41 39.55 23.53
CA VAL A 89 -10.30 38.24 24.16
C VAL A 89 -8.83 37.98 24.46
N ARG A 90 -8.53 37.66 25.71
CA ARG A 90 -7.18 37.37 26.20
C ARG A 90 -7.11 35.94 26.67
N LEU A 91 -6.34 35.10 25.97
CA LEU A 91 -6.04 33.74 26.38
C LEU A 91 -4.72 33.74 27.16
N TYR A 92 -4.79 33.42 28.45
CA TYR A 92 -3.63 33.27 29.32
C TYR A 92 -3.18 31.81 29.29
N LEU A 93 -2.03 31.56 28.67
CA LEU A 93 -1.48 30.23 28.46
C LEU A 93 -0.76 29.73 29.71
N ARG A 94 -0.87 28.44 30.01
CA ARG A 94 -0.07 27.81 31.07
C ARG A 94 1.41 27.76 30.69
N PRO A 95 2.34 27.69 31.66
CA PRO A 95 3.77 27.52 31.37
C PRO A 95 4.04 26.35 30.43
N GLY A 96 4.78 26.59 29.35
CA GLY A 96 5.10 25.58 28.33
C GLY A 96 4.04 25.38 27.24
N ALA A 97 2.84 25.95 27.39
CA ALA A 97 1.82 25.90 26.35
C ALA A 97 2.15 26.89 25.21
N THR A 98 1.76 26.53 23.99
CA THR A 98 2.10 27.30 22.77
C THR A 98 0.89 27.46 21.86
N ALA A 99 0.48 28.70 21.60
CA ALA A 99 -0.54 28.98 20.59
C ALA A 99 0.03 28.90 19.18
N LYS A 100 -0.64 28.14 18.31
CA LYS A 100 -0.39 28.08 16.87
C LYS A 100 -0.89 29.35 16.18
N LYS A 101 -0.43 29.54 14.93
CA LYS A 101 -0.94 30.60 14.07
C LYS A 101 -2.46 30.40 13.83
N PRO A 102 -3.30 31.42 14.07
CA PRO A 102 -4.73 31.34 13.80
C PRO A 102 -5.03 31.07 12.33
N PHE A 103 -6.15 30.40 12.06
CA PHE A 103 -6.65 30.15 10.70
C PHE A 103 -8.16 30.34 10.64
N VAL A 104 -8.68 30.57 9.42
CA VAL A 104 -10.10 30.81 9.19
C VAL A 104 -10.71 29.64 8.43
N LEU A 105 -11.90 29.22 8.86
CA LEU A 105 -12.75 28.27 8.16
C LEU A 105 -14.09 28.92 7.79
N GLU A 106 -14.76 28.37 6.78
CA GLU A 106 -16.14 28.71 6.47
C GLU A 106 -17.06 28.30 7.63
N GLY A 107 -18.00 29.19 7.99
CA GLY A 107 -19.02 28.97 9.00
C GLY A 107 -20.41 28.86 8.39
N PRO A 108 -21.39 28.32 9.13
CA PRO A 108 -22.78 28.27 8.66
C PRO A 108 -23.38 29.67 8.54
N GLU A 109 -24.39 29.83 7.67
CA GLU A 109 -25.32 30.97 7.68
C GLU A 109 -24.64 32.36 7.64
N GLY A 110 -23.71 32.56 6.71
CA GLY A 110 -23.06 33.87 6.53
C GLY A 110 -22.09 34.24 7.67
N ARG A 111 -21.50 33.23 8.31
CA ARG A 111 -20.46 33.38 9.34
C ARG A 111 -19.14 32.78 8.88
N PHE A 112 -18.06 33.13 9.58
CA PHE A 112 -16.77 32.45 9.48
C PHE A 112 -16.30 32.02 10.86
N ARG A 113 -15.37 31.06 10.89
CA ARG A 113 -14.76 30.57 12.12
C ARG A 113 -13.31 30.99 12.17
N LEU A 114 -12.94 31.84 13.12
CA LEU A 114 -11.55 32.05 13.49
C LEU A 114 -11.16 30.96 14.50
N VAL A 115 -10.11 30.20 14.19
CA VAL A 115 -9.67 29.04 14.98
C VAL A 115 -8.28 29.28 15.52
N ILE A 116 -8.10 29.05 16.82
CA ILE A 116 -6.82 29.14 17.52
C ILE A 116 -6.58 27.85 18.29
N ASP A 117 -5.54 27.11 17.91
CA ASP A 117 -5.11 25.92 18.63
C ASP A 117 -3.99 26.28 19.61
N VAL A 118 -4.18 25.94 20.89
CA VAL A 118 -3.18 26.09 21.95
C VAL A 118 -2.65 24.70 22.32
N LEU A 119 -1.40 24.42 21.98
CA LEU A 119 -0.73 23.18 22.32
C LEU A 119 -0.48 23.11 23.83
N GLN A 120 -0.78 21.96 24.43
CA GLN A 120 -0.44 21.65 25.82
C GLN A 120 1.08 21.49 25.99
N PRO A 121 1.64 21.73 27.19
CA PRO A 121 3.05 21.46 27.49
C PRO A 121 3.39 19.97 27.29
N GLU A 122 4.55 19.66 26.70
CA GLU A 122 4.97 18.26 26.47
C GLU A 122 5.16 17.45 27.77
N ALA A 123 5.55 18.12 28.85
CA ALA A 123 5.73 17.54 30.18
C ALA A 123 4.36 17.26 30.85
N GLY A 124 3.70 16.19 30.43
CA GLY A 124 2.38 15.79 30.94
C GLY A 124 1.56 14.94 29.98
N ARG A 125 1.96 14.84 28.70
CA ARG A 125 1.34 13.88 27.78
C ARG A 125 1.70 12.46 28.20
N ALA A 126 0.69 11.67 28.58
CA ALA A 126 0.81 10.23 28.40
C ALA A 126 1.13 9.99 26.92
N ALA A 127 2.13 9.15 26.64
CA ALA A 127 2.43 8.80 25.26
C ALA A 127 1.14 8.30 24.61
N PRO A 128 0.76 8.79 23.41
CA PRO A 128 -0.40 8.25 22.72
C PRO A 128 -0.23 6.73 22.64
N PRO A 129 -1.29 5.94 22.92
CA PRO A 129 -1.19 4.50 22.80
C PRO A 129 -0.61 4.17 21.42
N PRO A 130 0.37 3.26 21.34
CA PRO A 130 1.00 2.95 20.06
C PRO A 130 -0.10 2.62 19.06
N LYS A 131 -0.11 3.33 17.91
CA LYS A 131 -1.06 3.04 16.83
C LYS A 131 -1.02 1.53 16.59
N PRO A 132 -2.18 0.85 16.49
CA PRO A 132 -2.19 -0.59 16.24
C PRO A 132 -1.34 -0.86 15.01
N LYS A 133 -0.35 -1.74 15.16
CA LYS A 133 0.53 -2.13 14.06
C LYS A 133 -0.38 -2.60 12.91
N PRO A 134 -0.22 -2.08 11.69
CA PRO A 134 -0.97 -2.57 10.55
C PRO A 134 -0.83 -4.09 10.48
N PRO A 135 -1.88 -4.82 10.04
CA PRO A 135 -1.76 -6.25 9.83
C PRO A 135 -0.56 -6.52 8.92
N ALA A 136 0.16 -7.61 9.20
CA ALA A 136 1.31 -8.01 8.40
C ALA A 136 0.89 -8.15 6.93
N PRO A 137 1.72 -7.69 5.98
CA PRO A 137 1.42 -7.89 4.58
C PRO A 137 1.39 -9.40 4.27
N VAL A 138 0.45 -9.79 3.41
CA VAL A 138 0.27 -11.15 2.92
C VAL A 138 0.71 -11.23 1.47
N VAL A 139 1.73 -12.05 1.22
CA VAL A 139 2.29 -12.29 -0.11
C VAL A 139 1.89 -13.68 -0.57
N VAL A 140 1.35 -13.78 -1.78
CA VAL A 140 1.05 -15.06 -2.42
C VAL A 140 2.23 -15.43 -3.31
N ILE A 141 2.84 -16.58 -3.08
CA ILE A 141 3.91 -17.13 -3.91
C ILE A 141 3.37 -18.36 -4.64
N ASP A 142 3.49 -18.35 -5.96
CA ASP A 142 2.95 -19.37 -6.84
C ASP A 142 4.07 -20.14 -7.55
N PRO A 143 4.49 -21.30 -7.03
CA PRO A 143 5.39 -22.16 -7.79
C PRO A 143 4.65 -22.77 -8.98
N GLY A 144 5.02 -22.37 -10.20
CA GLY A 144 4.40 -22.79 -11.45
C GLY A 144 4.33 -24.32 -11.61
N HIS A 145 3.34 -24.79 -12.38
CA HIS A 145 3.07 -26.21 -12.66
C HIS A 145 2.84 -27.06 -11.40
N GLY A 146 3.02 -28.38 -11.48
CA GLY A 146 2.85 -29.30 -10.35
C GLY A 146 1.99 -30.51 -10.70
N GLY A 147 2.18 -31.61 -9.98
CA GLY A 147 1.44 -32.84 -10.20
C GLY A 147 1.70 -33.40 -11.61
N PRO A 148 0.65 -33.68 -12.40
CA PRO A 148 0.79 -34.18 -13.77
C PRO A 148 1.49 -33.22 -14.73
N ASP A 149 1.46 -31.91 -14.48
CA ASP A 149 2.12 -30.91 -15.31
C ASP A 149 3.58 -30.73 -14.85
N PRO A 150 4.58 -31.23 -15.62
CA PRO A 150 5.99 -31.08 -15.26
C PRO A 150 6.53 -29.67 -15.51
N GLY A 151 5.81 -28.84 -16.27
CA GLY A 151 6.35 -27.70 -16.98
C GLY A 151 7.46 -28.11 -17.95
N THR A 152 8.42 -27.22 -18.16
CA THR A 152 9.59 -27.51 -18.97
C THR A 152 10.42 -28.65 -18.39
N VAL A 153 10.85 -29.57 -19.26
CA VAL A 153 11.79 -30.65 -18.93
C VAL A 153 13.09 -30.44 -19.71
N GLY A 154 14.18 -30.19 -18.97
CA GLY A 154 15.53 -30.06 -19.49
C GLY A 154 16.55 -30.73 -18.58
N TYR A 155 17.60 -30.01 -18.18
CA TYR A 155 18.54 -30.47 -17.14
C TYR A 155 17.86 -30.60 -15.76
N VAL A 156 16.73 -29.93 -15.59
CA VAL A 156 15.85 -29.94 -14.43
C VAL A 156 14.40 -30.01 -14.91
N LYS A 157 13.49 -30.43 -14.02
CA LYS A 157 12.05 -30.26 -14.23
C LYS A 157 11.61 -28.95 -13.59
N GLU A 158 10.93 -28.12 -14.34
CA GLU A 158 10.47 -26.81 -13.88
C GLU A 158 9.71 -26.89 -12.56
N LYS A 159 8.69 -27.76 -12.48
CA LYS A 159 7.86 -27.90 -11.27
C LYS A 159 8.64 -28.17 -9.96
N VAL A 160 9.82 -28.78 -10.06
CA VAL A 160 10.70 -29.10 -8.93
C VAL A 160 11.48 -27.86 -8.52
N VAL A 161 12.02 -27.13 -9.51
CA VAL A 161 12.80 -25.91 -9.28
C VAL A 161 11.92 -24.80 -8.73
N THR A 162 10.73 -24.59 -9.32
CA THR A 162 9.79 -23.55 -8.89
C THR A 162 9.34 -23.78 -7.45
N LEU A 163 9.05 -25.03 -7.06
CA LEU A 163 8.68 -25.39 -5.69
C LEU A 163 9.81 -25.13 -4.68
N ASP A 164 11.04 -25.58 -4.99
CA ASP A 164 12.17 -25.38 -4.09
C ASP A 164 12.47 -23.88 -3.89
N ILE A 165 12.41 -23.07 -4.95
CA ILE A 165 12.58 -21.61 -4.84
C ILE A 165 11.44 -21.01 -4.01
N ALA A 166 10.18 -21.35 -4.27
CA ALA A 166 9.04 -20.82 -3.54
C ALA A 166 9.10 -21.10 -2.03
N LEU A 167 9.48 -22.32 -1.64
CA LEU A 167 9.65 -22.69 -0.23
C LEU A 167 10.77 -21.90 0.45
N ARG A 168 11.86 -21.59 -0.27
CA ARG A 168 12.93 -20.72 0.23
C ARG A 168 12.47 -19.29 0.37
N VAL A 169 11.78 -18.74 -0.63
CA VAL A 169 11.20 -17.39 -0.59
C VAL A 169 10.28 -17.26 0.61
N LYS A 170 9.37 -18.23 0.82
CA LYS A 170 8.49 -18.31 1.99
C LYS A 170 9.28 -18.18 3.30
N LYS A 171 10.28 -19.04 3.50
CA LYS A 171 11.11 -19.03 4.71
C LYS A 171 11.78 -17.67 4.95
N ILE A 172 12.28 -17.02 3.89
CA ILE A 172 12.96 -15.72 3.96
C ILE A 172 11.99 -14.60 4.36
N LEU A 173 10.77 -14.60 3.78
CA LEU A 173 9.74 -13.60 4.06
C LEU A 173 9.10 -13.79 5.45
N GLU A 174 8.78 -15.02 5.84
CA GLU A 174 8.21 -15.32 7.17
C GLU A 174 9.17 -14.96 8.30
N ALA A 175 10.48 -15.14 8.11
CA ALA A 175 11.50 -14.69 9.06
C ALA A 175 11.52 -13.16 9.27
N ARG A 176 10.86 -12.39 8.39
CA ARG A 176 10.69 -10.92 8.49
C ARG A 176 9.26 -10.52 8.91
N GLY A 177 8.45 -11.49 9.36
CA GLY A 177 7.08 -11.25 9.84
C GLY A 177 6.07 -10.98 8.73
N ILE A 178 6.34 -11.44 7.50
CA ILE A 178 5.41 -11.37 6.37
C ILE A 178 4.65 -12.70 6.31
N GLU A 179 3.33 -12.64 6.16
CA GLU A 179 2.52 -13.84 5.95
C GLU A 179 2.68 -14.30 4.49
N VAL A 180 2.94 -15.59 4.29
CA VAL A 180 3.11 -16.16 2.95
C VAL A 180 2.10 -17.25 2.69
N VAL A 181 1.32 -17.07 1.62
CA VAL A 181 0.40 -18.08 1.09
C VAL A 181 1.05 -18.72 -0.12
N LEU A 182 1.28 -20.03 -0.08
CA LEU A 182 1.70 -20.80 -1.25
C LEU A 182 0.48 -21.30 -2.00
N THR A 183 0.49 -21.23 -3.34
CA THR A 183 -0.55 -21.90 -4.14
C THR A 183 -0.42 -23.43 -4.06
N ARG A 184 0.81 -23.94 -3.94
CA ARG A 184 1.11 -25.32 -3.57
C ARG A 184 2.40 -25.41 -2.77
N ASP A 185 2.48 -26.35 -1.84
CA ASP A 185 3.67 -26.65 -1.04
C ASP A 185 4.25 -28.05 -1.30
N GLY A 186 3.66 -28.78 -2.27
CA GLY A 186 4.09 -30.10 -2.71
C GLY A 186 3.95 -30.29 -4.22
N ASP A 187 4.18 -31.52 -4.67
CA ASP A 187 4.04 -31.90 -6.09
C ASP A 187 2.59 -32.29 -6.42
N TYR A 188 1.73 -31.28 -6.51
CA TYR A 188 0.33 -31.41 -6.93
C TYR A 188 -0.11 -30.18 -7.71
N ASP A 189 -1.14 -30.34 -8.54
CA ASP A 189 -1.91 -29.23 -9.10
C ASP A 189 -3.13 -28.94 -8.20
N LEU A 190 -3.84 -27.84 -8.46
CA LEU A 190 -5.05 -27.47 -7.74
C LEU A 190 -6.34 -28.04 -8.37
N ALA A 191 -6.25 -28.83 -9.44
CA ALA A 191 -7.42 -29.40 -10.07
C ALA A 191 -8.03 -30.55 -9.23
N PRO A 192 -9.38 -30.67 -9.15
CA PRO A 192 -10.03 -31.78 -8.46
C PRO A 192 -9.50 -33.13 -8.94
N LYS A 193 -9.24 -34.06 -8.01
CA LYS A 193 -8.65 -35.38 -8.32
C LYS A 193 -9.51 -36.25 -9.25
N SER A 194 -10.80 -35.95 -9.35
CA SER A 194 -11.75 -36.60 -10.26
C SER A 194 -11.49 -36.28 -11.73
N VAL A 195 -10.95 -35.10 -12.04
CA VAL A 195 -10.67 -34.67 -13.42
C VAL A 195 -9.44 -35.41 -13.93
N LYS A 196 -9.54 -36.08 -15.08
CA LYS A 196 -8.44 -36.87 -15.67
C LYS A 196 -7.83 -36.23 -16.91
N ASP A 197 -8.63 -35.46 -17.65
CA ASP A 197 -8.20 -34.74 -18.82
C ASP A 197 -7.16 -33.67 -18.45
N PHE A 198 -6.04 -33.63 -19.17
CA PHE A 198 -4.92 -32.76 -18.82
C PHE A 198 -5.27 -31.28 -19.01
N ASP A 199 -5.93 -30.94 -20.10
CA ASP A 199 -6.29 -29.56 -20.45
C ASP A 199 -7.33 -29.01 -19.47
N GLU A 200 -8.33 -29.82 -19.11
CA GLU A 200 -9.30 -29.46 -18.08
C GLU A 200 -8.62 -29.26 -16.72
N ARG A 201 -7.67 -30.13 -16.34
CA ARG A 201 -6.88 -29.94 -15.11
C ARG A 201 -6.09 -28.64 -15.16
N LYS A 202 -5.36 -28.37 -16.24
CA LYS A 202 -4.56 -27.14 -16.42
C LYS A 202 -5.42 -25.89 -16.29
N LEU A 203 -6.59 -25.88 -16.93
CA LEU A 203 -7.54 -24.78 -16.82
C LEU A 203 -8.01 -24.58 -15.37
N LEU A 204 -8.42 -25.64 -14.70
CA LEU A 204 -8.92 -25.57 -13.32
C LEU A 204 -7.83 -25.17 -12.33
N ASP A 205 -6.60 -25.67 -12.50
CA ASP A 205 -5.42 -25.31 -11.72
C ASP A 205 -5.11 -23.81 -11.84
N LEU A 206 -4.94 -23.30 -13.07
CA LEU A 206 -4.69 -21.87 -13.30
C LEU A 206 -5.84 -20.98 -12.80
N ASN A 207 -7.09 -21.44 -12.91
CA ASN A 207 -8.25 -20.74 -12.36
C ASN A 207 -8.18 -20.62 -10.84
N GLN A 208 -7.76 -21.68 -10.15
CA GLN A 208 -7.67 -21.68 -8.68
C GLN A 208 -6.50 -20.82 -8.20
N ARG A 209 -5.32 -20.93 -8.81
CA ARG A 209 -4.16 -20.08 -8.51
C ARG A 209 -4.51 -18.59 -8.61
N ALA A 210 -5.12 -18.20 -9.73
CA ALA A 210 -5.55 -16.82 -9.95
C ALA A 210 -6.60 -16.34 -8.91
N LYS A 211 -7.42 -17.23 -8.35
CA LYS A 211 -8.39 -16.89 -7.30
C LYS A 211 -7.75 -16.72 -5.92
N MET A 212 -6.58 -17.31 -5.68
CA MET A 212 -5.87 -17.19 -4.40
C MET A 212 -5.32 -15.78 -4.14
N THR A 213 -5.33 -14.91 -5.15
CA THR A 213 -5.02 -13.48 -5.01
C THR A 213 -6.18 -12.65 -4.45
N ASN A 214 -7.37 -13.24 -4.32
CA ASN A 214 -8.53 -12.54 -3.75
C ASN A 214 -8.43 -12.43 -2.23
N GLY A 215 -9.20 -11.49 -1.67
CA GLY A 215 -9.23 -11.22 -0.23
C GLY A 215 -8.15 -10.24 0.19
N ASN A 216 -7.80 -10.26 1.48
CA ASN A 216 -6.76 -9.38 2.02
C ASN A 216 -5.36 -9.94 1.68
N ARG A 217 -4.94 -9.67 0.44
CA ARG A 217 -3.63 -10.02 -0.13
C ARG A 217 -2.96 -8.77 -0.65
N ASN A 218 -1.64 -8.80 -0.77
CA ASN A 218 -0.88 -7.58 -1.03
C ASN A 218 0.02 -7.69 -2.24
N LEU A 219 0.64 -8.85 -2.50
CA LEU A 219 1.43 -9.10 -3.71
C LEU A 219 1.21 -10.55 -4.19
N PHE A 220 1.36 -10.78 -5.49
CA PHE A 220 1.38 -12.11 -6.10
C PHE A 220 2.65 -12.29 -6.94
N VAL A 221 3.40 -13.36 -6.70
CA VAL A 221 4.60 -13.69 -7.47
C VAL A 221 4.52 -15.14 -7.93
N SER A 222 4.34 -15.33 -9.23
CA SER A 222 4.43 -16.65 -9.88
C SER A 222 5.86 -16.91 -10.35
N ILE A 223 6.40 -18.10 -10.09
CA ILE A 223 7.79 -18.47 -10.34
C ILE A 223 7.81 -19.60 -11.37
N HIS A 224 8.52 -19.38 -12.47
CA HIS A 224 8.60 -20.26 -13.64
C HIS A 224 10.05 -20.42 -14.12
N VAL A 225 10.27 -21.40 -15.00
CA VAL A 225 11.57 -21.69 -15.63
C VAL A 225 11.38 -21.89 -17.13
N ASN A 226 11.92 -20.94 -17.89
CA ASN A 226 11.81 -20.87 -19.33
C ASN A 226 12.48 -22.05 -20.07
N SER A 227 12.14 -22.17 -21.35
CA SER A 227 12.71 -23.09 -22.33
C SER A 227 12.80 -22.41 -23.70
N ALA A 228 13.83 -22.70 -24.48
CA ALA A 228 13.91 -22.20 -25.86
C ALA A 228 14.56 -23.20 -26.81
N GLU A 229 14.06 -23.31 -28.04
CA GLU A 229 14.65 -24.18 -29.07
C GLU A 229 16.08 -23.77 -29.44
N ARG A 230 16.35 -22.46 -29.45
CA ARG A 230 17.71 -21.91 -29.59
C ARG A 230 18.26 -21.56 -28.21
N PRO A 231 19.58 -21.67 -27.96
CA PRO A 231 20.18 -21.36 -26.66
C PRO A 231 19.94 -19.91 -26.24
N ALA A 232 18.83 -19.67 -25.55
CA ALA A 232 18.53 -18.45 -24.83
C ALA A 232 18.94 -18.63 -23.37
N ARG A 233 19.29 -17.52 -22.73
CA ARG A 233 19.66 -17.48 -21.31
C ARG A 233 19.26 -16.16 -20.68
N GLY A 234 19.17 -16.15 -19.36
CA GLY A 234 18.90 -14.97 -18.55
C GLY A 234 17.54 -15.00 -17.88
N ILE A 235 17.28 -13.96 -17.09
CA ILE A 235 16.06 -13.77 -16.30
C ILE A 235 15.21 -12.67 -16.92
N GLU A 236 13.91 -12.90 -16.99
CA GLU A 236 12.87 -11.94 -17.38
C GLU A 236 11.72 -11.98 -16.37
N VAL A 237 11.05 -10.85 -16.20
CA VAL A 237 9.90 -10.73 -15.30
C VAL A 237 8.75 -10.09 -16.05
N TYR A 238 7.55 -10.63 -15.83
CA TYR A 238 6.36 -10.22 -16.54
C TYR A 238 5.30 -9.71 -15.60
N TYR A 239 4.54 -8.72 -16.04
CA TYR A 239 3.26 -8.34 -15.45
C TYR A 239 2.14 -8.47 -16.49
N LEU A 240 0.88 -8.42 -16.03
CA LEU A 240 -0.27 -8.59 -16.91
C LEU A 240 -0.33 -7.47 -17.96
N GLY A 241 -0.45 -7.83 -19.23
CA GLY A 241 -0.70 -6.88 -20.31
C GLY A 241 -0.70 -7.53 -21.68
N LYS A 242 -0.74 -6.71 -22.72
CA LYS A 242 -0.54 -7.17 -24.10
C LYS A 242 0.93 -7.26 -24.44
N THR A 243 1.25 -8.06 -25.45
CA THR A 243 2.58 -8.09 -26.07
C THR A 243 2.46 -8.12 -27.58
N LEU A 244 3.42 -7.48 -28.27
CA LEU A 244 3.59 -7.59 -29.71
C LEU A 244 4.83 -8.42 -30.07
N ASP A 245 5.63 -8.87 -29.08
CA ASP A 245 6.77 -9.77 -29.33
C ASP A 245 6.22 -11.20 -29.51
N PRO A 246 6.38 -11.81 -30.71
CA PRO A 246 5.91 -13.17 -30.95
C PRO A 246 6.49 -14.20 -29.98
N ARG A 247 7.70 -13.98 -29.46
CA ARG A 247 8.33 -14.90 -28.50
C ARG A 247 7.65 -14.83 -27.14
N THR A 248 7.34 -13.64 -26.67
CA THR A 248 6.60 -13.43 -25.43
C THR A 248 5.17 -13.95 -25.54
N LEU A 249 4.54 -13.79 -26.71
CA LEU A 249 3.22 -14.37 -26.97
C LEU A 249 3.25 -15.90 -26.96
N ALA A 250 4.24 -16.51 -27.62
CA ALA A 250 4.43 -17.96 -27.62
C ALA A 250 4.68 -18.51 -26.21
N LEU A 251 5.47 -17.82 -25.40
CA LEU A 251 5.66 -18.15 -23.98
C LEU A 251 4.34 -18.08 -23.21
N ALA A 252 3.57 -16.99 -23.36
CA ALA A 252 2.27 -16.86 -22.70
C ALA A 252 1.31 -17.99 -23.10
N ILE A 253 1.27 -18.37 -24.38
CA ILE A 253 0.44 -19.49 -24.86
C ILE A 253 0.88 -20.81 -24.22
N ALA A 254 2.20 -21.08 -24.17
CA ALA A 254 2.73 -22.29 -23.55
C ALA A 254 2.38 -22.38 -22.05
N GLU A 255 2.60 -21.30 -21.30
CA GLU A 255 2.29 -21.24 -19.87
C GLU A 255 0.79 -21.33 -19.57
N ASN A 256 -0.03 -20.80 -20.48
CA ASN A 256 -1.48 -20.87 -20.42
C ASN A 256 -2.04 -22.25 -20.84
N GLY A 257 -1.20 -23.25 -21.10
CA GLY A 257 -1.61 -24.63 -21.37
C GLY A 257 -1.17 -25.18 -22.72
N GLY A 258 -0.61 -24.35 -23.60
CA GLY A 258 -0.21 -24.74 -24.95
C GLY A 258 -1.40 -25.10 -25.86
N GLY A 259 -1.13 -25.28 -27.15
CA GLY A 259 -2.15 -25.65 -28.13
C GLY A 259 -3.38 -24.73 -28.13
N GLU A 260 -4.55 -25.29 -28.43
CA GLU A 260 -5.81 -24.55 -28.52
C GLU A 260 -6.25 -23.97 -27.15
N LEU A 261 -6.03 -24.72 -26.06
CA LEU A 261 -6.33 -24.22 -24.71
C LEU A 261 -5.51 -22.96 -24.40
N GLY A 262 -4.19 -23.04 -24.62
CA GLY A 262 -3.26 -21.94 -24.42
C GLY A 262 -3.65 -20.69 -25.21
N GLU A 263 -3.98 -20.85 -26.49
CA GLU A 263 -4.46 -19.73 -27.34
C GLU A 263 -5.72 -19.08 -26.75
N LYS A 264 -6.72 -19.90 -26.39
CA LYS A 264 -7.99 -19.42 -25.82
C LYS A 264 -7.78 -18.69 -24.49
N LEU A 265 -6.95 -19.22 -23.60
CA LEU A 265 -6.67 -18.61 -22.30
C LEU A 265 -5.84 -17.33 -22.45
N THR A 266 -4.92 -17.29 -23.40
CA THR A 266 -4.14 -16.10 -23.76
C THR A 266 -5.06 -14.97 -24.24
N GLN A 267 -5.96 -15.23 -25.20
CA GLN A 267 -6.94 -14.24 -25.65
C GLN A 267 -7.79 -13.70 -24.50
N LYS A 268 -8.25 -14.57 -23.59
CA LYS A 268 -9.02 -14.17 -22.42
C LYS A 268 -8.21 -13.30 -21.45
N ALA A 269 -6.94 -13.59 -21.26
CA ALA A 269 -6.04 -12.77 -20.45
C ALA A 269 -5.78 -11.40 -21.11
N GLU A 270 -5.62 -11.35 -22.43
CA GLU A 270 -5.52 -10.09 -23.19
C GLU A 270 -6.76 -9.22 -23.02
N SER A 271 -7.96 -9.79 -23.19
CA SER A 271 -9.22 -9.03 -22.97
C SER A 271 -9.34 -8.52 -21.53
N THR A 272 -8.82 -9.28 -20.56
CA THR A 272 -8.80 -8.84 -19.15
C THR A 272 -7.82 -7.68 -18.95
N ALA A 273 -6.65 -7.75 -19.58
CA ALA A 273 -5.68 -6.66 -19.55
C ALA A 273 -6.22 -5.39 -20.21
N GLU A 274 -6.95 -5.50 -21.32
CA GLU A 274 -7.62 -4.36 -21.96
C GLU A 274 -8.65 -3.72 -21.05
N ALA A 275 -9.50 -4.55 -20.42
CA ALA A 275 -10.50 -4.07 -19.48
C ALA A 275 -9.87 -3.36 -18.27
N ALA A 276 -8.71 -3.83 -17.81
CA ALA A 276 -7.95 -3.19 -16.73
C ALA A 276 -7.49 -1.76 -17.09
N LEU A 277 -7.29 -1.44 -18.38
CA LEU A 277 -6.98 -0.08 -18.80
C LEU A 277 -8.17 0.88 -18.69
N ALA A 278 -9.39 0.39 -18.54
CA ALA A 278 -10.56 1.24 -18.30
C ALA A 278 -10.80 1.50 -16.80
N ASP A 279 -10.12 0.79 -15.89
CA ASP A 279 -10.32 0.85 -14.44
C ASP A 279 -9.10 1.48 -13.74
N LEU A 280 -9.31 2.57 -13.00
CA LEU A 280 -8.21 3.33 -12.37
C LEU A 280 -7.44 2.51 -11.32
N ILE A 281 -8.13 1.64 -10.58
CA ILE A 281 -7.51 0.81 -9.54
C ILE A 281 -6.64 -0.25 -10.22
N ALA A 282 -7.16 -0.90 -11.25
CA ALA A 282 -6.42 -1.89 -12.03
C ALA A 282 -5.20 -1.26 -12.73
N GLN A 283 -5.33 -0.07 -13.30
CA GLN A 283 -4.18 0.69 -13.83
C GLN A 283 -3.10 0.94 -12.76
N GLY A 284 -3.51 1.37 -11.56
CA GLY A 284 -2.58 1.55 -10.44
C GLY A 284 -1.85 0.26 -10.08
N ASN A 285 -2.58 -0.86 -10.00
CA ASN A 285 -1.99 -2.18 -9.75
C ASN A 285 -1.03 -2.62 -10.86
N LEU A 286 -1.31 -2.31 -12.12
CA LEU A 286 -0.39 -2.60 -13.23
C LEU A 286 0.91 -1.80 -13.10
N GLN A 287 0.84 -0.51 -12.74
CA GLN A 287 2.05 0.30 -12.47
C GLN A 287 2.86 -0.26 -11.30
N PHE A 288 2.19 -0.67 -10.22
CA PHE A 288 2.86 -1.31 -9.08
C PHE A 288 3.41 -2.70 -9.43
N SER A 289 2.77 -3.44 -10.36
CA SER A 289 3.27 -4.72 -10.86
C SER A 289 4.54 -4.53 -11.67
N ALA A 290 4.58 -3.50 -12.54
CA ALA A 290 5.77 -3.15 -13.29
C ALA A 290 6.94 -2.77 -12.34
N ARG A 291 6.68 -1.97 -11.31
CA ARG A 291 7.70 -1.66 -10.29
C ARG A 291 8.17 -2.91 -9.52
N LEU A 292 7.25 -3.75 -9.07
CA LEU A 292 7.59 -5.01 -8.40
C LEU A 292 8.46 -5.90 -9.31
N ALA A 293 8.16 -5.93 -10.61
CA ALA A 293 8.93 -6.68 -11.59
C ALA A 293 10.35 -6.13 -11.73
N ASP A 294 10.51 -4.80 -11.80
CA ASP A 294 11.82 -4.14 -11.85
C ASP A 294 12.64 -4.44 -10.58
N ASP A 295 12.04 -4.25 -9.40
CA ASP A 295 12.69 -4.49 -8.10
C ASP A 295 13.16 -5.96 -7.99
N ILE A 296 12.33 -6.92 -8.39
CA ILE A 296 12.70 -8.35 -8.39
C ILE A 296 13.82 -8.63 -9.40
N LEU A 297 13.72 -8.09 -10.61
CA LEU A 297 14.70 -8.33 -11.65
C LEU A 297 16.08 -7.76 -11.25
N GLU A 298 16.14 -6.54 -10.74
CA GLU A 298 17.38 -5.92 -10.28
C GLU A 298 18.08 -6.78 -9.22
N GLN A 299 17.34 -7.20 -8.20
CA GLN A 299 17.86 -8.04 -7.11
C GLN A 299 18.31 -9.42 -7.59
N LEU A 300 17.60 -10.02 -8.56
CA LEU A 300 17.99 -11.27 -9.18
C LEU A 300 19.30 -11.13 -9.97
N ILE A 301 19.43 -10.08 -10.77
CA ILE A 301 20.64 -9.85 -11.58
C ILE A 301 21.84 -9.54 -10.68
N ALA A 302 21.67 -8.71 -9.65
CA ALA A 302 22.73 -8.39 -8.70
C ALA A 302 23.31 -9.64 -8.00
N ARG A 303 22.49 -10.65 -7.70
CA ARG A 303 22.90 -11.87 -6.99
C ARG A 303 23.44 -12.97 -7.89
N THR A 304 22.89 -13.08 -9.10
CA THR A 304 23.20 -14.19 -10.01
C THR A 304 24.27 -13.84 -11.03
N GLY A 305 24.36 -12.57 -11.44
CA GLY A 305 25.18 -12.12 -12.57
C GLY A 305 24.73 -12.69 -13.91
N THR A 306 23.53 -13.28 -14.01
CA THR A 306 23.02 -13.80 -15.28
C THR A 306 22.59 -12.66 -16.21
N LYS A 307 22.25 -13.01 -17.46
CA LYS A 307 21.78 -12.04 -18.45
C LYS A 307 20.45 -11.43 -18.00
N ASN A 308 20.39 -10.10 -17.96
CA ASN A 308 19.15 -9.36 -17.81
C ASN A 308 18.39 -9.37 -19.15
N ARG A 309 17.16 -9.88 -19.16
CA ARG A 309 16.28 -9.90 -20.33
C ARG A 309 15.14 -8.88 -20.25
N GLY A 310 15.04 -8.14 -19.15
CA GLY A 310 14.12 -7.03 -18.97
C GLY A 310 12.79 -7.42 -18.31
N VAL A 311 12.01 -6.39 -18.02
CA VAL A 311 10.62 -6.47 -17.59
C VAL A 311 9.71 -6.27 -18.79
N HIS A 312 8.67 -7.09 -18.91
CA HIS A 312 7.75 -7.05 -20.04
C HIS A 312 6.30 -7.20 -19.58
N SER A 313 5.36 -6.76 -20.42
CA SER A 313 3.94 -7.12 -20.25
C SER A 313 3.58 -8.33 -21.11
N ALA A 314 2.75 -9.22 -20.59
CA ALA A 314 2.28 -10.40 -21.32
C ALA A 314 0.94 -10.93 -20.78
N PRO A 315 0.13 -11.59 -21.62
CA PRO A 315 -1.20 -12.06 -21.24
C PRO A 315 -1.17 -13.41 -20.51
N PHE A 316 -0.48 -13.45 -19.37
CA PHE A 316 -0.46 -14.65 -18.52
C PHE A 316 -1.80 -14.81 -17.79
N TYR A 317 -2.46 -15.95 -18.03
CA TYR A 317 -3.78 -16.24 -17.51
C TYR A 317 -3.79 -16.30 -15.98
N VAL A 318 -2.70 -16.73 -15.34
CA VAL A 318 -2.59 -16.78 -13.87
C VAL A 318 -2.68 -15.38 -13.22
N LEU A 319 -2.25 -14.32 -13.91
CA LEU A 319 -2.24 -12.95 -13.38
C LEU A 319 -3.59 -12.23 -13.49
N ARG A 320 -4.52 -12.74 -14.31
CA ARG A 320 -5.70 -12.01 -14.78
C ARG A 320 -6.69 -11.54 -13.69
N TYR A 321 -6.74 -12.22 -12.55
CA TYR A 321 -7.67 -11.88 -11.46
C TYR A 321 -7.00 -11.11 -10.32
N ALA A 322 -5.69 -10.87 -10.40
CA ALA A 322 -4.99 -10.13 -9.38
C ALA A 322 -5.48 -8.68 -9.35
N ARG A 323 -6.16 -8.33 -8.26
CA ARG A 323 -6.50 -6.93 -7.90
C ARG A 323 -5.44 -6.31 -6.99
N ILE A 324 -4.24 -6.87 -7.06
CA ILE A 324 -3.04 -6.54 -6.29
C ILE A 324 -1.86 -6.56 -7.28
N PRO A 325 -0.71 -5.95 -6.95
CA PRO A 325 0.47 -6.07 -7.78
C PRO A 325 0.88 -7.54 -7.96
N ALA A 326 1.08 -7.95 -9.22
CA ALA A 326 1.22 -9.35 -9.59
C ALA A 326 2.22 -9.53 -10.74
N VAL A 327 3.15 -10.47 -10.57
CA VAL A 327 4.20 -10.74 -11.56
C VAL A 327 4.40 -12.24 -11.78
N LEU A 328 4.94 -12.60 -12.95
CA LEU A 328 5.48 -13.91 -13.28
C LEU A 328 6.99 -13.78 -13.53
N VAL A 329 7.80 -14.59 -12.87
CA VAL A 329 9.26 -14.52 -12.90
C VAL A 329 9.81 -15.75 -13.60
N GLU A 330 10.51 -15.55 -14.72
CA GLU A 330 11.27 -16.58 -15.42
C GLU A 330 12.72 -16.59 -14.91
N VAL A 331 13.07 -17.56 -14.06
CA VAL A 331 14.35 -17.53 -13.32
C VAL A 331 15.56 -18.07 -14.10
N GLY A 332 15.39 -18.40 -15.38
CA GLY A 332 16.41 -18.92 -16.27
C GLY A 332 15.89 -20.01 -17.20
N PHE A 333 16.76 -20.60 -18.01
CA PHE A 333 16.36 -21.59 -19.03
C PHE A 333 16.73 -23.02 -18.64
N ALA A 334 15.73 -23.89 -18.44
CA ALA A 334 15.92 -25.28 -17.98
C ALA A 334 16.72 -26.15 -18.95
N ASN A 335 16.62 -25.86 -20.26
CA ASN A 335 17.29 -26.61 -21.32
C ASN A 335 18.62 -25.99 -21.77
N HIS A 336 19.02 -24.84 -21.22
CA HIS A 336 20.32 -24.23 -21.51
C HIS A 336 21.44 -24.97 -20.73
N PRO A 337 22.58 -25.33 -21.36
CA PRO A 337 23.62 -26.15 -20.73
C PRO A 337 24.23 -25.55 -19.46
N THR A 338 24.41 -24.23 -19.40
CA THR A 338 24.90 -23.55 -18.20
C THR A 338 23.79 -23.32 -17.18
N GLU A 339 22.73 -22.59 -17.53
CA GLU A 339 21.64 -22.27 -16.59
C GLU A 339 20.91 -23.51 -16.07
N GLY A 340 20.60 -24.50 -16.90
CA GLY A 340 19.96 -25.74 -16.44
C GLY A 340 20.79 -26.48 -15.38
N ARG A 341 22.12 -26.50 -15.52
CA ARG A 341 23.03 -27.06 -14.49
C ARG A 341 23.12 -26.18 -13.25
N LEU A 342 23.05 -24.85 -13.40
CA LEU A 342 22.98 -23.94 -12.26
C LEU A 342 21.67 -24.14 -11.49
N LEU A 343 20.53 -24.20 -12.17
CA LEU A 343 19.20 -24.44 -11.59
C LEU A 343 19.12 -25.78 -10.86
N ALA A 344 19.92 -26.78 -11.26
CA ALA A 344 20.03 -28.05 -10.54
C ALA A 344 20.70 -27.91 -9.15
N ARG A 345 21.48 -26.85 -8.91
CA ARG A 345 22.22 -26.66 -7.66
C ARG A 345 21.40 -25.89 -6.62
N ALA A 346 21.43 -26.39 -5.39
CA ALA A 346 20.70 -25.79 -4.27
C ALA A 346 21.19 -24.38 -3.91
N ASP A 347 22.50 -24.11 -4.05
CA ASP A 347 23.09 -22.79 -3.75
C ASP A 347 22.64 -21.72 -4.75
N TYR A 348 22.50 -22.08 -6.04
CA TYR A 348 21.98 -21.16 -7.05
C TYR A 348 20.49 -20.87 -6.83
N ARG A 349 19.68 -21.88 -6.52
CA ARG A 349 18.25 -21.67 -6.17
C ARG A 349 18.08 -20.83 -4.91
N GLN A 350 19.01 -20.92 -3.95
CA GLN A 350 19.05 -20.03 -2.80
C GLN A 350 19.30 -18.56 -3.21
N LYS A 351 20.24 -18.29 -4.12
CA LYS A 351 20.45 -16.93 -4.66
C LYS A 351 19.21 -16.37 -5.35
N LEU A 352 18.52 -17.19 -6.14
CA LEU A 352 17.27 -16.81 -6.80
C LEU A 352 16.18 -16.45 -5.78
N ALA A 353 15.99 -17.30 -4.76
CA ALA A 353 15.02 -17.06 -3.69
C ALA A 353 15.33 -15.77 -2.91
N GLU A 354 16.60 -15.50 -2.62
CA GLU A 354 17.02 -14.25 -1.97
C GLU A 354 16.79 -13.01 -2.85
N GLY A 355 16.98 -13.12 -4.17
CA GLY A 355 16.70 -12.04 -5.11
C GLY A 355 15.21 -11.70 -5.17
N ILE A 356 14.36 -12.71 -5.35
CA ILE A 356 12.89 -12.55 -5.34
C ILE A 356 12.43 -11.95 -4.01
N ALA A 357 12.89 -12.51 -2.87
CA ALA A 357 12.51 -12.02 -1.56
C ALA A 357 12.99 -10.58 -1.32
N ALA A 358 14.18 -10.21 -1.79
CA ALA A 358 14.68 -8.84 -1.67
C ALA A 358 13.81 -7.85 -2.47
N GLY A 359 13.44 -8.17 -3.71
CA GLY A 359 12.56 -7.31 -4.51
C GLY A 359 11.17 -7.16 -3.90
N ILE A 360 10.60 -8.24 -3.35
CA ILE A 360 9.34 -8.20 -2.60
C ILE A 360 9.46 -7.27 -1.39
N LEU A 361 10.53 -7.40 -0.60
CA LEU A 361 10.76 -6.58 0.59
C LEU A 361 10.95 -5.10 0.24
N GLU A 362 11.64 -4.82 -0.86
CA GLU A 362 11.84 -3.49 -1.38
C GLU A 362 10.51 -2.83 -1.76
N MET A 363 9.64 -3.53 -2.49
CA MET A 363 8.30 -3.07 -2.82
C MET A 363 7.45 -2.78 -1.57
N LEU A 364 7.49 -3.68 -0.58
CA LEU A 364 6.77 -3.51 0.68
C LEU A 364 7.32 -2.33 1.51
N GLY A 365 8.64 -2.11 1.48
CA GLY A 365 9.35 -1.07 2.22
C GLY A 365 9.35 0.33 1.58
N ASN A 366 9.32 0.43 0.26
CA ASN A 366 9.47 1.70 -0.47
C ASN A 366 8.16 2.36 -0.90
N GLY A 367 7.01 1.66 -0.89
CA GLY A 367 5.80 2.24 -1.51
C GLY A 367 4.43 1.82 -0.97
N ALA A 368 4.28 0.63 -0.37
CA ALA A 368 2.94 0.12 -0.03
C ALA A 368 2.61 0.12 1.48
N TYR A 369 3.60 -0.01 2.38
CA TYR A 369 3.35 -0.13 3.83
C TYR A 369 4.12 0.87 4.71
N ALA A 370 5.10 1.59 4.16
CA ALA A 370 5.89 2.57 4.91
C ALA A 370 5.07 3.81 5.37
N ALA A 371 3.93 4.08 4.73
CA ALA A 371 3.05 5.19 5.11
C ALA A 371 2.30 4.97 6.44
N ALA A 372 2.36 3.77 7.02
CA ALA A 372 1.72 3.47 8.30
C ALA A 372 2.68 3.53 9.51
N GLY A 373 3.95 3.87 9.28
CA GLY A 373 5.00 3.87 10.29
C GLY A 373 5.77 5.19 10.46
N ARG A 374 5.27 6.31 9.92
CA ARG A 374 5.81 7.65 10.21
C ARG A 374 4.78 8.53 10.88
#